data_AF-A0A2N6VI58-F1
#
_entry.id   AF-A0A2N6VI58-F1
#
_cell.length_a   1.000
_cell.length_b   1.000
_cell.length_c   1.000
_cell.angle_alpha   90.00
_cell.angle_beta   90.00
_cell.angle_gamma   90.00
#
_symmetry.space_group_name_H-M   'P 1'
#
loop_
_entity.id
_entity.type
_entity.pdbx_description
1 polymer ?
#
loop_
_entity_poly.entity_id
_entity_poly.type
_entity_poly.pdbx_seq_one_letter_code
_entity_poly.pdbx_strand_id
1 'polypeptide(L)'
;QEELDLADTEIIELDGPLDLTGLSVIADIPRDDLHFPRAVPRMNRDLAPTETADQVDVFEATAEREILLHHPYDSFSTSVQAFIEQAAADPHVLAIKQTLYRTSGDS
;
A
#
# COMPACT_ATOMS: atom_id res chain seq x y z
N GLN A 1 -7.58 -20.89 -36.11
CA GLN A 1 -8.75 -20.05 -36.40
C GLN A 1 -10.01 -20.86 -36.16
N GLU A 2 -10.22 -21.97 -36.89
CA GLU A 2 -11.40 -22.85 -36.75
C GLU A 2 -11.58 -23.48 -35.35
N GLU A 3 -10.49 -23.91 -34.71
CA GLU A 3 -10.52 -24.51 -33.35
C GLU A 3 -10.86 -23.51 -32.22
N LEU A 4 -10.72 -22.21 -32.47
CA LEU A 4 -10.96 -21.14 -31.47
C LEU A 4 -12.10 -20.21 -31.87
N ASP A 5 -12.78 -20.49 -32.97
CA ASP A 5 -13.91 -19.71 -33.53
C ASP A 5 -13.62 -18.19 -33.62
N LEU A 6 -12.44 -17.84 -34.15
CA LEU A 6 -11.96 -16.45 -34.25
C LEU A 6 -12.21 -15.83 -35.62
N ALA A 7 -12.64 -14.57 -35.65
CA ALA A 7 -12.67 -13.73 -36.85
C ALA A 7 -11.29 -13.16 -37.19
N ASP A 8 -11.05 -12.83 -38.47
CA ASP A 8 -9.76 -12.25 -38.92
C ASP A 8 -9.39 -10.96 -38.17
N THR A 9 -10.38 -10.18 -37.72
CA THR A 9 -10.16 -8.95 -36.93
C THR A 9 -9.63 -9.21 -35.53
N GLU A 10 -9.73 -10.44 -35.03
CA GLU A 10 -9.23 -10.85 -33.72
C GLU A 10 -7.80 -11.41 -33.80
N ILE A 11 -7.23 -11.47 -35.01
CA ILE A 11 -5.89 -11.97 -35.27
C ILE A 11 -4.95 -10.78 -35.43
N ILE A 12 -4.04 -10.67 -34.48
CA ILE A 12 -3.00 -9.64 -34.48
C ILE A 12 -1.66 -10.35 -34.60
N GLU A 13 -0.97 -10.13 -35.70
CA GLU A 13 0.40 -10.62 -35.91
C GLU A 13 1.38 -9.60 -35.30
N LEU A 14 2.32 -10.09 -34.50
CA LEU A 14 3.31 -9.28 -33.81
C LEU A 14 4.70 -9.92 -33.97
N ASP A 15 5.70 -9.13 -34.34
CA ASP A 15 7.10 -9.57 -34.51
C ASP A 15 7.89 -9.60 -33.18
N GLY A 16 7.21 -9.80 -32.05
CA GLY A 16 7.82 -9.72 -30.72
C GLY A 16 7.08 -10.51 -29.64
N PRO A 17 7.59 -10.48 -28.38
CA PRO A 17 6.95 -11.17 -27.27
C PRO A 17 5.53 -10.63 -27.01
N LEU A 18 4.58 -11.54 -26.85
CA LEU A 18 3.18 -11.21 -26.57
C LEU A 18 2.99 -10.57 -25.18
N ASP A 19 3.75 -11.06 -24.20
CA ASP A 19 3.65 -10.64 -22.80
C ASP A 19 4.96 -10.06 -22.31
N LEU A 20 5.03 -8.72 -22.29
CA LEU A 20 6.19 -8.00 -21.81
C LEU A 20 6.30 -7.99 -20.28
N THR A 21 5.31 -8.50 -19.53
CA THR A 21 5.45 -8.66 -18.07
C THR A 21 6.56 -9.63 -17.71
N GLY A 22 6.93 -10.55 -18.61
CA GLY A 22 8.12 -11.39 -18.46
C GLY A 22 9.43 -10.61 -18.28
N LEU A 23 9.50 -9.34 -18.72
CA LEU A 23 10.66 -8.48 -18.49
C LEU A 23 10.85 -8.10 -17.02
N SER A 24 9.82 -8.23 -16.17
CA SER A 24 9.94 -8.02 -14.72
C SER A 24 10.99 -8.95 -14.10
N VAL A 25 11.17 -10.16 -14.62
CA VAL A 25 12.22 -11.10 -14.16
C VAL A 25 13.63 -10.50 -14.33
N ILE A 26 13.85 -9.69 -15.37
CA ILE A 26 15.11 -9.00 -15.60
C ILE A 26 15.23 -7.77 -14.68
N ALA A 27 14.12 -7.03 -14.53
CA ALA A 27 14.07 -5.85 -13.66
C ALA A 27 14.26 -6.20 -12.17
N ASP A 28 13.92 -7.42 -11.74
CA ASP A 28 14.02 -7.89 -10.36
C ASP A 28 15.41 -8.48 -10.01
N ILE A 29 16.35 -8.53 -10.96
CA ILE A 29 17.73 -8.99 -10.71
C ILE A 29 18.38 -8.06 -9.67
N PRO A 30 19.07 -8.58 -8.63
CA PRO A 30 19.63 -7.76 -7.55
C PRO A 30 20.83 -6.92 -8.01
N ARG A 31 20.53 -5.79 -8.66
CA ARG A 31 21.48 -4.79 -9.17
C ARG A 31 21.11 -3.42 -8.62
N ASP A 32 21.45 -3.20 -7.36
CA ASP A 32 21.15 -1.96 -6.64
C ASP A 32 21.70 -0.70 -7.35
N ASP A 33 22.77 -0.85 -8.14
CA ASP A 33 23.35 0.23 -8.96
C ASP A 33 22.47 0.66 -10.13
N LEU A 34 21.51 -0.18 -10.53
CA LEU A 34 20.56 0.07 -11.60
C LEU A 34 19.12 0.29 -11.08
N HIS A 35 18.92 0.21 -9.78
CA HIS A 35 17.62 0.41 -9.15
C HIS A 35 17.47 1.84 -8.61
N PHE A 36 16.23 2.32 -8.56
CA PHE A 36 15.95 3.55 -7.83
C PHE A 36 16.27 3.36 -6.34
N PRO A 37 16.71 4.41 -5.64
CA PRO A 37 16.86 4.35 -4.19
C PRO A 37 15.55 3.92 -3.54
N ARG A 38 15.64 3.02 -2.56
CA ARG A 38 14.48 2.58 -1.80
C ARG A 38 13.80 3.78 -1.15
N ALA A 39 12.54 4.03 -1.52
CA ALA A 39 11.69 4.98 -0.82
C ALA A 39 11.25 4.35 0.50
N VAL A 40 11.75 4.90 1.62
CA VAL A 40 11.34 4.48 2.96
C VAL A 40 10.27 5.45 3.46
N PRO A 41 9.04 4.99 3.74
CA PRO A 41 8.01 5.84 4.30
C PRO A 41 8.45 6.38 5.67
N ARG A 42 8.09 7.63 5.96
CA ARG A 42 8.37 8.25 7.26
C ARG A 42 7.13 8.22 8.14
N MET A 43 7.34 8.34 9.44
CA MET A 43 6.25 8.63 10.36
C MET A 43 5.75 10.05 10.10
N ASN A 44 4.43 10.22 10.04
CA ASN A 44 3.84 11.55 9.93
C ASN A 44 4.21 12.37 11.17
N ARG A 45 4.60 13.63 11.00
CA ARG A 45 5.09 14.47 12.11
C ARG A 45 4.03 14.68 13.19
N ASP A 46 2.77 14.79 12.80
CA ASP A 46 1.67 15.00 13.74
C ASP A 46 1.27 13.69 14.46
N LEU A 47 1.83 12.56 14.02
CA LEU A 47 1.75 11.24 14.66
C LEU A 47 3.12 10.79 15.17
N ALA A 48 4.09 11.68 15.37
CA ALA A 48 5.39 11.30 15.95
C ALA A 48 5.33 11.40 17.48
N PRO A 49 5.96 10.49 18.24
CA PRO A 49 5.92 10.56 19.70
C PRO A 49 6.56 11.87 20.19
N THR A 50 5.83 12.62 21.01
CA THR A 50 6.37 13.75 21.76
C THR A 50 7.12 13.23 22.98
N GLU A 51 8.45 13.17 22.87
CA GLU A 51 9.43 13.01 23.96
C GLU A 51 9.37 11.74 24.84
N THR A 52 8.27 10.98 24.87
CA THR A 52 8.14 9.68 25.54
C THR A 52 8.35 8.51 24.57
N ALA A 53 8.85 7.39 25.10
CA ALA A 53 9.08 6.15 24.35
C ALA A 53 7.79 5.34 24.10
N ASP A 54 6.63 5.93 24.37
CA ASP A 54 5.33 5.27 24.29
C ASP A 54 4.82 5.22 22.84
N GLN A 55 3.90 4.29 22.56
CA GLN A 55 3.19 4.26 21.28
C GLN A 55 2.39 5.56 21.13
N VAL A 56 2.38 6.12 19.93
CA VAL A 56 1.64 7.34 19.61
C VAL A 56 0.15 7.11 19.75
N ASP A 57 -0.50 7.87 20.62
CA ASP A 57 -1.95 7.88 20.75
C ASP A 57 -2.57 8.60 19.53
N VAL A 58 -3.12 7.82 18.60
CA VAL A 58 -3.70 8.37 17.37
C VAL A 58 -5.02 9.08 17.66
N PHE A 59 -5.74 8.67 18.72
CA PHE A 59 -6.98 9.35 19.14
C PHE A 59 -6.70 10.72 19.72
N GLU A 60 -5.69 10.84 20.59
CA GLU A 60 -5.27 12.13 21.14
C GLU A 60 -4.82 13.08 20.02
N ALA A 61 -3.94 12.61 19.13
CA ALA A 61 -3.44 13.42 18.02
C ALA A 61 -4.55 13.91 17.08
N THR A 62 -5.55 13.06 16.78
CA THR A 62 -6.70 13.43 15.93
C THR A 62 -7.74 14.30 16.66
N ALA A 63 -7.81 14.22 17.99
CA ALA A 63 -8.64 15.13 18.79
C ALA A 63 -8.06 16.55 18.81
N GLU A 64 -6.73 16.70 18.75
CA GLU A 64 -6.08 18.02 18.70
C GLU A 64 -6.18 18.69 17.33
N ARG A 65 -6.08 17.93 16.23
CA ARG A 65 -6.08 18.49 14.87
C ARG A 65 -6.45 17.46 13.81
N GLU A 66 -6.84 17.97 12.63
CA GLU A 66 -6.93 17.14 11.43
C GLU A 66 -5.55 16.68 10.97
N ILE A 67 -5.41 15.40 10.62
CA ILE A 67 -4.15 14.80 10.18
C ILE A 67 -4.30 14.33 8.73
N LEU A 68 -3.48 14.90 7.85
CA LEU A 68 -3.39 14.47 6.45
C LEU A 68 -2.25 13.46 6.30
N LEU A 69 -2.55 12.32 5.68
CA LEU A 69 -1.58 11.29 5.34
C LEU A 69 -1.41 11.22 3.82
N HIS A 70 -0.16 11.17 3.37
CA HIS A 70 0.19 11.04 1.96
C HIS A 70 0.99 9.76 1.70
N HIS A 71 0.30 8.68 1.37
CA HIS A 71 0.95 7.43 0.98
C HIS A 71 1.50 7.52 -0.46
N PRO A 72 2.66 6.89 -0.76
CA PRO A 72 3.45 6.00 0.11
C PRO A 72 4.54 6.73 0.93
N TYR A 73 4.50 8.06 1.04
CA TYR A 73 5.52 8.84 1.77
C TYR A 73 5.35 8.75 3.28
N ASP A 74 4.10 8.75 3.75
CA ASP A 74 3.76 8.46 5.14
C ASP A 74 3.59 6.96 5.35
N SER A 75 4.04 6.46 6.50
CA SER A 75 3.99 5.05 6.87
C SER A 75 2.57 4.62 7.19
N PHE A 76 2.09 3.57 6.51
CA PHE A 76 0.79 2.97 6.78
C PHE A 76 0.75 2.29 8.16
N SER A 77 1.85 1.64 8.57
CA SER A 77 1.91 0.90 9.84
C SER A 77 1.79 1.83 11.05
N THR A 78 2.45 2.99 11.01
CA THR A 78 2.42 3.98 12.10
C THR A 78 1.29 5.00 11.97
N SER A 79 0.32 4.75 11.10
CA SER A 79 -0.83 5.65 10.91
C SER A 79 -2.14 4.87 10.90
N VAL A 80 -2.63 4.46 9.72
CA VAL A 80 -3.91 3.79 9.55
C VAL A 80 -3.96 2.46 10.30
N GLN A 81 -2.91 1.64 10.22
CA GLN A 81 -2.86 0.37 10.95
C GLN A 81 -2.87 0.61 12.47
N ALA A 82 -1.99 1.47 12.99
CA ALA A 82 -1.94 1.83 14.41
C ALA A 82 -3.29 2.36 14.93
N PHE A 83 -3.98 3.19 14.15
CA PHE A 83 -5.32 3.69 14.49
C PHE A 83 -6.34 2.57 14.67
N ILE A 84 -6.37 1.62 13.73
CA ILE A 84 -7.29 0.48 13.79
C ILE A 84 -6.93 -0.44 14.96
N GLU A 85 -5.65 -0.69 15.20
CA GLU A 85 -5.17 -1.51 16.32
C GLU A 85 -5.54 -0.90 17.68
N GLN A 86 -5.34 0.41 17.87
CA GLN A 86 -5.77 1.12 19.08
C GLN A 86 -7.29 1.11 19.23
N ALA A 87 -8.01 1.37 18.15
CA ALA A 87 -9.48 1.33 18.17
C ALA A 87 -10.02 -0.06 18.53
N ALA A 88 -9.35 -1.13 18.09
CA ALA A 88 -9.75 -2.49 18.42
C ALA A 88 -9.44 -2.87 19.88
N ALA A 89 -8.45 -2.24 20.50
CA ALA A 89 -8.03 -2.50 21.88
C ALA A 89 -8.74 -1.61 22.93
N ASP A 90 -9.27 -0.46 22.52
CA ASP A 90 -9.91 0.49 23.44
C ASP A 90 -11.33 0.04 23.87
N PRO A 91 -11.58 -0.19 25.17
CA PRO A 91 -12.90 -0.58 25.67
C PRO A 91 -13.99 0.49 25.46
N HIS A 92 -13.63 1.74 25.15
CA HIS A 92 -14.58 2.82 24.87
C HIS A 92 -15.03 2.88 23.41
N VAL A 93 -14.36 2.15 22.50
CA VAL A 93 -14.77 2.07 21.10
C VAL A 93 -15.95 1.11 20.96
N LEU A 94 -17.10 1.65 20.58
CA LEU A 94 -18.34 0.86 20.46
C LEU A 94 -18.45 0.08 19.14
N ALA A 95 -17.87 0.61 18.06
CA ALA A 95 -17.91 -0.01 16.73
C ALA A 95 -16.84 0.58 15.82
N ILE A 96 -16.31 -0.26 14.93
CA ILE A 96 -15.46 0.14 13.80
C ILE A 96 -16.21 -0.20 12.52
N LYS A 97 -16.36 0.77 11.62
CA LYS A 97 -16.98 0.58 10.30
C LYS A 97 -16.00 0.98 9.21
N GLN A 98 -15.72 0.07 8.29
CA GLN A 98 -14.79 0.28 7.19
C GLN A 98 -15.37 -0.28 5.89
N THR A 99 -15.00 0.31 4.77
CA THR A 99 -15.32 -0.20 3.44
C THR A 99 -14.08 -0.83 2.85
N LEU A 100 -14.20 -2.07 2.40
CA LEU A 100 -13.11 -2.86 1.84
C LEU A 100 -13.39 -3.11 0.35
N TYR A 101 -12.38 -2.90 -0.50
CA TYR A 101 -12.51 -3.14 -1.94
C TYR A 101 -11.60 -4.27 -2.43
N ARG A 102 -10.29 -4.09 -2.28
CA ARG A 102 -9.27 -5.11 -2.54
C ARG A 102 -8.21 -4.99 -1.45
N THR A 103 -8.09 -6.02 -0.63
CA THR A 103 -6.96 -6.16 0.30
C THR A 103 -5.89 -7.03 -0.33
N SER A 104 -4.65 -6.89 0.15
CA SER A 104 -3.62 -7.91 -0.07
C SER A 104 -4.13 -9.27 0.43
N GLY A 105 -3.63 -10.36 -0.17
CA GLY A 105 -4.10 -11.72 0.09
C GLY A 105 -4.01 -12.20 1.55
N ASP A 106 -3.25 -11.49 2.39
CA ASP A 106 -3.13 -11.71 3.84
C ASP A 106 -3.47 -10.42 4.62
N SER A 107 -4.67 -9.87 4.43
CA SER A 107 -5.29 -8.93 5.38
C SER A 107 -6.42 -9.60 6.14
#